data_AF-A0A382WVB0-F1
#
_entry.id   AF-A0A382WVB0-F1
#
_cell.length_a   1.000
_cell.length_b   1.000
_cell.length_c   1.000
_cell.angle_alpha   90.00
_cell.angle_beta   90.00
_cell.angle_gamma   90.00
#
_symmetry.space_group_name_H-M   'P 1'
#
loop_
_entity.id
_entity.type
_entity.pdbx_description
1 polymer ?
#
loop_
_entity_poly.entity_id
_entity_poly.type
_entity_poly.pdbx_seq_one_letter_code
_entity_poly.pdbx_strand_id
1 'polypeptide(L)'
;MEQQASLLKSLIQRPQEYLVGLGVVTVLAVMVMPIPPFLLDLFLSFSITFALIILLVSVFMRGPLDFSVFPSLLLIVTLIRLSLNVASTRIILLHGSEGTSAAGQVIESFGSFVVGGNFVVGTVIFIIL
;
A
#
# COMPACT_ATOMS: atom_id res chain seq x y z
N MET A 1 22.93 -35.88 26.57
CA MET A 1 23.04 -35.41 25.17
C MET A 1 21.67 -35.20 24.50
N GLU A 2 20.57 -35.80 24.98
CA GLU A 2 19.22 -35.65 24.38
C GLU A 2 18.46 -34.36 24.76
N GLN A 3 18.82 -33.69 25.85
CA GLN A 3 18.10 -32.50 26.35
C GLN A 3 18.45 -31.20 25.58
N GLN A 4 19.65 -31.07 25.03
CA GLN A 4 20.01 -29.95 24.15
C GLN A 4 19.32 -30.03 22.78
N ALA A 5 19.11 -31.26 22.28
CA ALA A 5 18.41 -31.48 21.04
C ALA A 5 16.92 -31.08 21.13
N SER A 6 16.28 -31.21 22.30
CA SER A 6 14.90 -30.77 22.50
C SER A 6 14.76 -29.24 22.56
N LEU A 7 15.76 -28.51 23.09
CA LEU A 7 15.76 -27.05 23.10
C LEU A 7 15.98 -26.45 21.70
N LEU A 8 16.84 -27.08 20.90
CA LEU A 8 16.97 -26.73 19.47
C LEU A 8 15.69 -27.04 18.68
N LYS A 9 14.97 -28.11 19.07
CA LYS A 9 13.71 -28.51 18.43
C LYS A 9 12.54 -27.60 18.82
N SER A 10 12.52 -27.01 20.02
CA SER A 10 11.46 -26.06 20.42
C SER A 10 11.64 -24.68 19.76
N LEU A 11 12.88 -24.26 19.48
CA LEU A 11 13.18 -23.09 18.63
C LEU A 11 12.71 -23.28 17.18
N ILE A 12 12.75 -24.52 16.68
CA ILE A 12 12.27 -24.92 15.35
C ILE A 12 10.75 -25.13 15.27
N GLN A 13 10.05 -25.29 16.41
CA GLN A 13 8.60 -25.57 16.46
C GLN A 13 7.72 -24.31 16.52
N ARG A 14 8.28 -23.11 16.68
CA ARG A 14 7.54 -21.84 16.66
C ARG A 14 8.08 -20.83 15.62
N PRO A 15 8.25 -21.22 14.34
CA PRO A 15 8.65 -20.26 13.31
C PRO A 15 7.61 -19.16 13.13
N GLN A 16 6.34 -19.42 13.47
CA GLN A 16 5.19 -18.54 13.27
C GLN A 16 5.31 -17.23 14.06
N GLU A 17 5.76 -17.29 15.32
CA GLU A 17 5.85 -16.13 16.21
C GLU A 17 7.03 -15.22 15.83
N TYR A 18 8.16 -15.82 15.41
CA TYR A 18 9.29 -15.09 14.86
C TYR A 18 9.01 -14.54 13.45
N LEU A 19 8.24 -15.25 12.62
CA LEU A 19 7.86 -14.78 11.28
C LEU A 19 6.97 -13.54 11.38
N VAL A 20 6.02 -13.55 12.32
CA VAL A 20 5.16 -12.40 12.60
C VAL A 20 5.98 -11.24 13.19
N GLY A 21 6.85 -11.50 14.16
CA GLY A 21 7.73 -10.47 14.74
C GLY A 21 8.69 -9.86 13.71
N LEU A 22 9.32 -10.69 12.88
CA LEU A 22 10.19 -10.25 11.79
C LEU A 22 9.39 -9.49 10.73
N GLY A 23 8.16 -9.91 10.44
CA GLY A 23 7.24 -9.21 9.54
C GLY A 23 6.89 -7.82 10.06
N VAL A 24 6.57 -7.67 11.34
CA VAL A 24 6.31 -6.36 11.97
C VAL A 24 7.55 -5.48 11.95
N VAL A 25 8.73 -6.02 12.31
CA VAL A 25 10.00 -5.27 12.26
C VAL A 25 10.36 -4.87 10.83
N THR A 26 10.06 -5.71 9.84
CA THR A 26 10.27 -5.39 8.42
C THR A 26 9.31 -4.31 7.93
N VAL A 27 8.03 -4.36 8.32
CA VAL A 27 7.05 -3.30 8.05
C VAL A 27 7.49 -1.99 8.67
N LEU A 28 7.96 -2.01 9.93
CA LEU A 28 8.55 -0.84 10.59
C LEU A 28 9.83 -0.36 9.89
N ALA A 29 10.70 -1.27 9.42
CA ALA A 29 11.92 -0.93 8.71
C ALA A 29 11.65 -0.33 7.33
N VAL A 30 10.63 -0.80 6.61
CA VAL A 30 10.10 -0.18 5.38
C VAL A 30 9.47 1.18 5.70
N MET A 31 8.87 1.33 6.89
CA MET A 31 8.46 2.63 7.44
C MET A 31 9.63 3.53 7.86
N VAL A 32 10.88 3.03 7.88
CA VAL A 32 12.09 3.84 8.14
C VAL A 32 12.83 4.12 6.84
N MET A 33 12.81 3.19 5.87
CA MET A 33 13.47 3.32 4.58
C MET A 33 12.70 4.30 3.67
N PRO A 34 13.27 5.46 3.31
CA PRO A 34 12.65 6.39 2.37
C PRO A 34 12.60 5.75 0.98
N ILE A 35 11.38 5.54 0.47
CA ILE A 35 11.18 5.16 -0.93
C ILE A 35 11.39 6.43 -1.76
N PRO A 36 12.21 6.39 -2.84
CA PRO A 36 12.37 7.55 -3.70
C PRO A 36 11.02 7.94 -4.33
N PRO A 37 10.67 9.24 -4.40
CA PRO A 37 9.38 9.71 -4.92
C PRO A 37 9.04 9.17 -6.32
N PHE A 38 10.05 8.96 -7.17
CA PHE A 38 9.88 8.37 -8.50
C PHE A 38 9.27 6.96 -8.48
N LEU A 39 9.72 6.09 -7.57
CA LEU A 39 9.15 4.74 -7.44
C LEU A 39 7.71 4.84 -6.93
N LEU A 40 7.45 5.76 -6.00
CA LEU A 40 6.11 5.95 -5.46
C LEU A 40 5.12 6.35 -6.55
N ASP A 41 5.47 7.31 -7.40
CA ASP A 41 4.64 7.73 -8.53
C ASP A 41 4.35 6.58 -9.50
N LEU A 42 5.35 5.74 -9.80
CA LEU A 42 5.20 4.58 -10.66
C LEU A 42 4.20 3.57 -10.06
N PHE A 43 4.39 3.20 -8.79
CA PHE A 43 3.53 2.24 -8.12
C PHE A 43 2.11 2.78 -7.88
N LEU A 44 1.97 4.07 -7.58
CA LEU A 44 0.67 4.70 -7.38
C LEU A 44 -0.11 4.76 -8.69
N SER A 45 0.54 5.17 -9.78
CA SER A 45 -0.05 5.13 -11.13
C SER A 45 -0.45 3.70 -11.51
N PHE A 46 0.43 2.72 -11.29
CA PHE A 46 0.14 1.31 -11.53
C PHE A 46 -1.07 0.82 -10.74
N SER A 47 -1.17 1.16 -9.45
CA SER A 47 -2.28 0.79 -8.57
C SER A 47 -3.63 1.36 -9.04
N ILE A 48 -3.64 2.59 -9.56
CA ILE A 48 -4.84 3.19 -10.15
C ILE A 48 -5.21 2.47 -11.45
N THR A 49 -4.25 2.30 -12.37
CA THR A 49 -4.48 1.61 -13.64
C THR A 49 -4.97 0.17 -13.44
N PHE A 50 -4.35 -0.59 -12.54
CA PHE A 50 -4.72 -1.97 -12.28
C PHE A 50 -6.12 -2.09 -11.66
N ALA A 51 -6.50 -1.15 -10.79
CA ALA A 51 -7.86 -1.10 -10.27
C ALA A 51 -8.90 -0.78 -11.34
N LEU A 52 -8.58 0.09 -12.31
CA LEU A 52 -9.45 0.35 -13.45
C LEU A 52 -9.56 -0.87 -14.38
N ILE A 53 -8.47 -1.60 -14.60
CA ILE A 53 -8.50 -2.87 -15.35
C ILE A 53 -9.40 -3.87 -14.64
N ILE A 54 -9.24 -4.04 -13.32
CA ILE A 54 -10.11 -4.94 -12.54
C ILE A 54 -11.55 -4.50 -12.65
N LEU A 55 -11.86 -3.22 -12.46
CA LEU A 55 -13.22 -2.69 -12.63
C LEU A 55 -13.80 -3.08 -13.99
N LEU A 56 -13.04 -2.85 -15.07
CA LEU A 56 -13.47 -3.15 -16.43
C LEU A 56 -13.70 -4.65 -16.63
N VAL A 57 -12.76 -5.48 -16.18
CA VAL A 57 -12.89 -6.95 -16.22
C VAL A 57 -14.13 -7.39 -15.45
N SER A 58 -14.36 -6.84 -14.25
CA SER A 58 -15.52 -7.12 -13.39
C SER A 58 -16.85 -6.91 -14.12
N VAL A 59 -16.97 -5.78 -14.82
CA VAL A 59 -18.18 -5.40 -15.57
C VAL A 59 -18.48 -6.37 -16.71
N PHE A 60 -17.45 -7.00 -17.29
CA PHE A 60 -17.59 -7.93 -18.41
C PHE A 60 -17.65 -9.41 -18.02
N MET A 61 -17.55 -9.75 -16.74
CA MET A 61 -17.65 -11.15 -16.29
C MET A 61 -19.06 -11.69 -16.50
N ARG A 62 -19.18 -12.84 -17.17
CA ARG A 62 -20.47 -13.46 -17.54
C ARG A 62 -20.79 -14.74 -16.77
N GLY A 63 -19.81 -15.34 -16.09
CA GLY A 63 -19.96 -16.66 -15.44
C GLY A 63 -19.53 -16.69 -13.96
N PRO A 64 -20.17 -17.55 -13.14
CA PRO A 64 -19.83 -17.69 -11.72
C PRO A 64 -18.46 -18.32 -11.45
N LEU A 65 -17.84 -19.02 -12.42
CA LEU A 65 -16.48 -19.56 -12.29
C LEU A 65 -15.42 -18.44 -12.23
N ASP A 66 -15.59 -17.38 -13.01
CA ASP A 66 -14.67 -16.23 -13.03
C ASP A 66 -14.71 -15.49 -11.69
N PHE A 67 -15.87 -15.51 -11.03
CA PHE A 67 -16.10 -14.88 -9.72
C PHE A 67 -15.28 -15.53 -8.60
N SER A 68 -14.79 -16.77 -8.75
CA SER A 68 -14.01 -17.43 -7.70
C SER A 68 -12.58 -16.91 -7.59
N VAL A 69 -12.01 -16.39 -8.68
CA VAL A 69 -10.64 -15.80 -8.68
C VAL A 69 -10.67 -14.33 -8.25
N PHE A 70 -11.82 -13.68 -8.41
CA PHE A 70 -12.01 -12.25 -8.17
C PHE A 70 -11.71 -11.81 -6.71
N PRO A 71 -12.22 -12.47 -5.65
CA PRO A 71 -11.92 -12.09 -4.27
C PRO A 71 -10.43 -12.11 -3.93
N SER A 72 -9.70 -13.12 -4.41
CA SER A 72 -8.26 -13.27 -4.17
C SER A 72 -7.47 -12.16 -4.85
N LEU A 73 -7.83 -11.81 -6.09
CA LEU A 73 -7.21 -10.69 -6.82
C LEU A 73 -7.49 -9.35 -6.12
N LEU A 74 -8.74 -9.12 -5.69
CA LEU A 74 -9.09 -7.91 -4.94
C LEU A 74 -8.31 -7.80 -3.62
N LEU A 75 -8.11 -8.91 -2.91
CA LEU A 75 -7.33 -8.92 -1.67
C LEU A 75 -5.88 -8.48 -1.93
N ILE A 76 -5.22 -9.05 -2.93
CA ILE A 76 -3.84 -8.70 -3.30
C ILE A 76 -3.75 -7.21 -3.68
N VAL A 77 -4.69 -6.71 -4.50
CA VAL A 77 -4.70 -5.31 -4.93
C VAL A 77 -4.96 -4.36 -3.77
N THR A 78 -5.84 -4.75 -2.86
CA THR A 78 -6.11 -3.98 -1.65
C THR A 78 -4.87 -3.91 -0.75
N LEU A 79 -4.11 -5.00 -0.62
CA LEU A 79 -2.84 -4.98 0.12
C LEU A 79 -1.80 -4.07 -0.52
N ILE A 80 -1.65 -4.11 -1.85
CA ILE A 80 -0.78 -3.17 -2.59
C ILE A 80 -1.21 -1.72 -2.32
N ARG A 81 -2.51 -1.43 -2.40
CA ARG A 81 -3.07 -0.11 -2.09
C ARG A 81 -2.76 0.34 -0.66
N LEU A 82 -2.98 -0.52 0.33
CA LEU A 82 -2.68 -0.22 1.74
C LEU A 82 -1.20 0.11 1.93
N SER A 83 -0.29 -0.69 1.36
CA SER A 83 1.15 -0.44 1.45
C SER A 83 1.54 0.90 0.81
N LEU A 84 0.99 1.24 -0.35
CA LEU A 84 1.31 2.48 -1.05
C LEU A 84 0.74 3.70 -0.34
N ASN A 85 -0.45 3.60 0.25
CA ASN A 85 -1.04 4.68 1.04
C ASN A 85 -0.25 4.97 2.33
N VAL A 86 0.28 3.92 2.99
CA VAL A 86 1.16 4.11 4.15
C VAL A 86 2.49 4.74 3.74
N ALA A 87 3.08 4.30 2.62
CA ALA A 87 4.31 4.89 2.10
C ALA A 87 4.12 6.37 1.69
N SER A 88 3.03 6.69 0.99
CA SER A 88 2.73 8.06 0.53
C SER A 88 2.49 9.01 1.68
N THR A 89 1.63 8.62 2.65
CA THR A 89 1.37 9.44 3.85
C THR A 89 2.65 9.72 4.64
N ARG A 90 3.54 8.73 4.79
CA ARG A 90 4.84 8.97 5.42
C ARG A 90 5.67 10.01 4.67
N ILE A 91 5.81 9.89 3.34
CA ILE A 91 6.61 10.86 2.56
C ILE A 91 5.98 12.26 2.65
N ILE A 92 4.65 12.36 2.54
CA ILE A 92 3.92 13.63 2.69
C ILE A 92 4.17 14.25 4.07
N LEU A 93 4.14 13.46 5.15
CA LEU A 93 4.32 13.98 6.51
C LEU A 93 5.78 14.31 6.84
N LEU A 94 6.76 13.62 6.25
CA LEU A 94 8.19 13.85 6.53
C LEU A 94 8.82 14.92 5.63
N HIS A 95 8.44 14.97 4.35
CA HIS A 95 9.06 15.87 3.37
C HIS A 95 8.07 16.92 2.83
N GLY A 96 6.81 16.92 3.27
CA GLY A 96 5.82 17.91 2.82
C GLY A 96 6.16 19.36 3.19
N SER A 97 7.02 19.57 4.20
CA SER A 97 7.54 20.90 4.55
C SER A 97 8.59 21.43 3.56
N GLU A 98 9.18 20.57 2.72
CA GLU A 98 10.17 20.93 1.71
C GLU A 98 9.52 21.41 0.39
N GLY A 99 8.19 21.30 0.29
CA GLY A 99 7.39 21.72 -0.87
C GLY A 99 6.47 20.61 -1.39
N THR A 100 5.47 20.98 -2.19
CA THR A 100 4.48 20.05 -2.76
C THR A 100 5.09 19.00 -3.68
N SER A 101 6.22 19.31 -4.31
CA SER A 101 6.93 18.41 -5.23
C SER A 101 7.64 17.25 -4.52
N ALA A 102 7.90 17.36 -3.21
CA ALA A 102 8.63 16.34 -2.45
C ALA A 102 7.84 15.02 -2.26
N ALA A 103 6.52 15.06 -2.39
CA ALA A 103 5.66 13.88 -2.28
C ALA A 103 5.65 13.01 -3.55
N GLY A 104 6.03 13.57 -4.71
CA GLY A 104 5.88 12.95 -6.03
C GLY A 104 4.93 13.75 -6.93
N GLN A 105 5.15 13.68 -8.25
CA GLN A 105 4.40 14.44 -9.25
C GLN A 105 2.95 13.98 -9.35
N VAL A 106 2.67 12.69 -9.17
CA VAL A 106 1.30 12.16 -9.27
C VAL A 106 0.47 12.66 -8.10
N ILE A 107 1.04 12.67 -6.89
CA ILE A 107 0.38 13.19 -5.68
C ILE A 107 0.17 14.71 -5.78
N GLU A 108 1.19 15.45 -6.22
CA GLU A 108 1.09 16.90 -6.42
C GLU A 108 0.00 17.26 -7.44
N SER A 109 -0.04 16.56 -8.56
CA SER A 109 -1.04 16.77 -9.62
C SER A 109 -2.44 16.42 -9.13
N PHE A 110 -2.61 15.30 -8.41
CA PHE A 110 -3.90 14.93 -7.82
C PHE A 110 -4.36 15.96 -6.79
N GLY A 111 -3.44 16.45 -5.95
CA GLY A 111 -3.73 17.49 -4.96
C GLY A 111 -4.20 18.77 -5.64
N SER A 112 -3.44 19.28 -6.63
CA SER A 112 -3.83 20.47 -7.38
C SER A 112 -5.16 20.29 -8.13
N PHE A 113 -5.42 19.09 -8.66
CA PHE A 113 -6.66 18.76 -9.36
C PHE A 113 -7.87 18.76 -8.42
N VAL A 114 -7.78 18.11 -7.27
CA VAL A 114 -8.88 18.03 -6.28
C VAL A 114 -9.15 19.39 -5.66
N VAL A 115 -8.11 20.16 -5.37
CA VAL A 115 -8.24 21.45 -4.69
C VAL A 115 -8.67 22.55 -5.67
N GLY A 116 -8.33 22.44 -6.95
CA GLY A 116 -8.80 23.36 -8.00
C GLY A 116 -8.46 24.84 -7.75
N GLY A 117 -7.40 25.11 -6.98
CA GLY A 117 -7.02 26.47 -6.55
C GLY A 117 -7.74 27.00 -5.30
N ASN A 118 -8.68 26.25 -4.72
CA ASN A 118 -9.37 26.60 -3.49
C ASN A 118 -9.32 25.45 -2.46
N PHE A 119 -8.49 25.62 -1.42
CA PHE A 119 -8.36 24.66 -0.31
C PHE A 119 -9.69 24.30 0.37
N VAL A 120 -10.67 25.19 0.38
CA VAL A 120 -12.01 24.90 0.92
C VAL A 120 -12.72 23.85 0.07
N VAL A 121 -12.63 23.94 -1.26
CA VAL A 121 -13.24 22.96 -2.18
C VAL A 121 -12.61 21.59 -1.98
N GLY A 122 -11.27 21.53 -1.91
CA GLY A 122 -10.56 20.28 -1.66
C GLY A 122 -10.96 19.63 -0.32
N THR A 123 -11.10 20.44 0.73
CA THR A 123 -11.52 19.94 2.06
C THR A 123 -12.96 19.41 2.05
N VAL A 124 -13.87 20.10 1.35
CA VAL A 124 -15.27 19.65 1.23
C VAL A 124 -15.35 18.32 0.48
N ILE A 125 -14.60 18.17 -0.63
CA ILE A 125 -14.56 16.92 -1.39
C ILE A 125 -14.03 15.77 -0.51
N PHE A 126 -12.99 16.03 0.28
CA PHE A 126 -12.42 15.02 1.18
C PHE A 126 -13.41 14.56 2.27
N ILE A 127 -14.32 15.42 2.74
CA ILE A 127 -15.33 15.05 3.75
C ILE A 127 -16.47 14.18 3.16
N ILE A 128 -16.77 14.33 1.87
CA ILE A 128 -17.88 13.62 1.21
C ILE A 128 -17.48 12.18 0.81
N LEU A 129 -16.21 11.97 0.46
CA LEU A 129 -15.63 10.67 0.11
C LEU A 129 -15.45 9.77 1.34
#